data_AF-A0A1J4YEU2-F1
#
_entry.id   AF-A0A1J4YEU2-F1
#
_cell.length_a   1.000
_cell.length_b   1.000
_cell.length_c   1.000
_cell.angle_alpha   90.00
_cell.angle_beta   90.00
_cell.angle_gamma   90.00
#
_symmetry.space_group_name_H-M   'P 1'
#
loop_
_entity.id
_entity.type
_entity.pdbx_description
1 polymer ?
#
loop_
_entity_poly.entity_id
_entity_poly.type
_entity_poly.pdbx_seq_one_letter_code
_entity_poly.pdbx_strand_id
1 'polypeptide(L)'
;MDVAMNDYLVSFLFYLVPANMIALAIIFLGHRKNVRFHFIEYLFIYLPWFGFIALTIVIFGSMDAVPSMPVIKVFLIILQSIGSGVMGGAILMPRLVMKDSEMHPIAITAISATLITVLYVKFRMMLFIMVAGLSAATD
;
A
#
# COMPACT_ATOMS: atom_id res chain seq x y z
N MET A 1 13.45 -22.42 2.64
CA MET A 1 12.70 -21.22 2.24
C MET A 1 12.26 -20.58 3.54
N ASP A 2 13.00 -19.56 3.97
CA ASP A 2 12.98 -19.07 5.36
C ASP A 2 11.65 -18.42 5.74
N VAL A 3 11.30 -18.50 7.02
CA VAL A 3 10.02 -18.03 7.60
C VAL A 3 9.71 -16.58 7.21
N ALA A 4 10.73 -15.72 7.09
CA ALA A 4 10.60 -14.35 6.62
C ALA A 4 10.01 -14.24 5.20
N MET A 5 10.43 -15.09 4.26
CA MET A 5 9.90 -15.11 2.90
C MET A 5 8.38 -15.39 2.89
N ASN A 6 7.92 -16.25 3.80
CA ASN A 6 6.50 -16.59 3.92
C ASN A 6 5.67 -15.42 4.43
N ASP A 7 6.17 -14.68 5.43
CA ASP A 7 5.45 -13.55 6.03
C ASP A 7 5.27 -12.38 5.05
N TYR A 8 6.25 -12.10 4.19
CA TYR A 8 6.13 -11.08 3.13
C TYR A 8 5.19 -11.50 2.01
N LEU A 9 5.20 -12.78 1.62
CA LEU A 9 4.24 -13.33 0.66
C LEU A 9 2.81 -13.22 1.20
N VAL A 10 2.61 -13.56 2.47
CA VAL A 10 1.32 -13.42 3.16
C VAL A 10 0.91 -11.95 3.21
N SER A 11 1.82 -11.03 3.56
CA SER A 11 1.56 -9.58 3.51
C SER A 11 1.16 -9.10 2.11
N PHE A 12 1.82 -9.59 1.06
CA PHE A 12 1.48 -9.27 -0.32
C PHE A 12 0.09 -9.80 -0.71
N LEU A 13 -0.25 -11.03 -0.32
CA LEU A 13 -1.57 -11.59 -0.59
C LEU A 13 -2.68 -10.78 0.09
N PHE A 14 -2.48 -10.39 1.35
CA PHE A 14 -3.42 -9.52 2.07
C PHE A 14 -3.49 -8.10 1.53
N TYR A 15 -2.45 -7.63 0.86
CA TYR A 15 -2.45 -6.36 0.12
C TYR A 15 -3.22 -6.48 -1.20
N LEU A 16 -2.97 -7.56 -1.94
CA LEU A 16 -3.41 -7.77 -3.31
C LEU A 16 -4.93 -7.83 -3.40
N VAL A 17 -5.58 -8.57 -2.50
CA VAL A 17 -7.05 -8.73 -2.50
C VAL A 17 -7.76 -7.37 -2.40
N PRO A 18 -7.59 -6.55 -1.35
CA PRO A 18 -8.25 -5.26 -1.24
C PRO A 18 -7.79 -4.25 -2.29
N ALA A 19 -6.51 -4.25 -2.70
CA ALA A 19 -6.02 -3.36 -3.75
C ALA A 19 -6.73 -3.60 -5.08
N ASN A 20 -6.82 -4.86 -5.50
CA ASN A 20 -7.49 -5.23 -6.74
C ASN A 20 -9.00 -4.99 -6.63
N MET A 21 -9.63 -5.31 -5.49
CA MET A 21 -11.07 -5.05 -5.30
C MET A 21 -11.42 -3.57 -5.45
N ILE A 22 -10.67 -2.68 -4.80
CA ILE A 22 -10.91 -1.23 -4.88
C ILE A 22 -10.55 -0.69 -6.27
N ALA A 23 -9.44 -1.14 -6.85
CA ALA A 23 -9.05 -0.74 -8.21
C ALA A 23 -10.12 -1.11 -9.25
N LEU A 24 -10.64 -2.34 -9.19
CA LEU A 24 -11.73 -2.81 -10.07
C LEU A 24 -13.01 -1.99 -9.87
N ALA A 25 -13.38 -1.70 -8.63
CA ALA A 25 -14.54 -0.86 -8.33
C ALA A 25 -14.39 0.56 -8.93
N ILE A 26 -13.20 1.15 -8.83
CA ILE A 26 -12.90 2.47 -9.38
C ILE A 26 -12.87 2.44 -10.91
N ILE A 27 -12.28 1.41 -11.53
CA ILE A 27 -12.27 1.25 -12.99
C ILE A 27 -13.69 1.09 -13.53
N PHE A 28 -14.52 0.28 -12.86
CA PHE A 28 -15.93 0.12 -13.21
C PHE A 28 -16.70 1.44 -13.09
N LEU A 29 -16.46 2.19 -12.01
CA LEU A 29 -17.06 3.51 -11.82
C LEU A 29 -16.57 4.52 -12.88
N GLY A 30 -15.30 4.44 -13.28
CA GLY A 30 -14.73 5.26 -14.35
C GLY A 30 -15.34 4.98 -15.71
N HIS A 31 -15.58 3.71 -16.03
CA HIS A 31 -16.30 3.34 -17.25
C HIS A 31 -17.68 3.99 -17.32
N ARG A 32 -18.42 4.00 -16.20
CA ARG A 32 -19.72 4.70 -16.12
C ARG A 32 -19.61 6.21 -16.28
N LYS A 33 -18.45 6.79 -15.97
CA LYS A 33 -18.15 8.24 -16.11
C LYS A 33 -17.36 8.57 -17.39
N ASN A 34 -17.25 7.62 -18.33
CA ASN A 34 -16.51 7.77 -19.60
C ASN A 34 -15.00 8.04 -19.43
N VAL A 35 -14.43 7.59 -18.30
CA VAL A 35 -13.00 7.66 -18.00
C VAL A 35 -12.37 6.30 -18.31
N ARG A 36 -11.40 6.28 -19.24
CA ARG A 36 -10.61 5.08 -19.55
C ARG A 36 -9.31 5.11 -18.78
N PHE A 37 -9.00 4.00 -18.11
CA PHE A 37 -7.73 3.77 -17.43
C PHE A 37 -6.81 2.96 -18.33
N HIS A 38 -5.54 3.35 -18.40
CA HIS A 38 -4.52 2.58 -19.10
C HIS A 38 -4.04 1.42 -18.24
N PHE A 39 -3.58 0.34 -18.88
CA PHE A 39 -2.98 -0.78 -18.15
C PHE A 39 -1.80 -0.36 -17.28
N ILE A 40 -1.00 0.62 -17.73
CA ILE A 40 0.13 1.11 -16.95
C ILE A 40 -0.32 1.79 -15.64
N GLU A 41 -1.47 2.46 -15.63
CA GLU A 41 -2.06 3.09 -14.44
C GLU A 41 -2.39 2.04 -13.38
N TYR A 42 -2.77 0.83 -13.81
CA TYR A 42 -3.01 -0.29 -12.91
C TYR A 42 -1.75 -0.73 -12.17
N LEU A 43 -0.57 -0.65 -12.78
CA LEU A 43 0.68 -1.04 -12.12
C LEU A 43 1.02 -0.11 -10.95
N PHE A 44 0.58 1.15 -10.99
CA PHE A 44 0.81 2.11 -9.92
C PHE A 44 0.09 1.73 -8.62
N ILE A 45 -0.94 0.88 -8.67
CA ILE A 45 -1.61 0.43 -7.44
C ILE A 45 -0.67 -0.39 -6.55
N TYR A 46 0.43 -0.94 -7.08
CA TYR A 46 1.39 -1.75 -6.32
C TYR A 46 2.58 -0.95 -5.78
N LEU A 47 2.74 0.32 -6.17
CA LEU A 47 3.81 1.19 -5.69
C LEU A 47 3.86 1.31 -4.17
N PRO A 48 2.74 1.43 -3.44
CA PRO A 48 2.79 1.51 -1.97
C PRO A 48 3.45 0.28 -1.34
N TRP A 49 3.18 -0.92 -1.86
CA TRP A 49 3.78 -2.15 -1.36
C TRP A 49 5.27 -2.24 -1.69
N PHE A 50 5.67 -1.91 -2.93
CA PHE A 50 7.08 -1.86 -3.31
C PHE A 50 7.85 -0.80 -2.51
N GLY A 51 7.27 0.38 -2.33
CA GLY A 51 7.84 1.46 -1.53
C GLY A 51 8.06 1.05 -0.07
N PHE A 52 7.14 0.25 0.48
CA PHE A 52 7.33 -0.34 1.80
C PHE A 52 8.53 -1.28 1.85
N ILE A 53 8.65 -2.24 0.93
CA ILE A 53 9.79 -3.19 0.93
C ILE A 53 11.12 -2.45 0.77
N ALA A 54 11.20 -1.54 -0.20
CA ALA A 54 12.41 -0.77 -0.44
C ALA A 54 12.85 -0.02 0.82
N LEU A 55 11.90 0.60 1.53
CA LEU A 55 12.19 1.38 2.71
C LEU A 55 12.52 0.50 3.94
N THR A 56 11.90 -0.67 4.07
CA THR A 56 12.29 -1.69 5.06
C THR A 56 13.74 -2.13 4.87
N ILE A 57 14.14 -2.41 3.63
CA ILE A 57 15.54 -2.78 3.32
C ILE A 57 16.50 -1.64 3.66
N VAL A 58 16.15 -0.39 3.31
CA VAL A 58 17.00 0.78 3.58
C VAL A 58 17.20 1.03 5.07
N ILE A 59 16.16 0.83 5.89
CA ILE A 59 16.21 1.16 7.32
C ILE A 59 16.78 0.04 8.17
N PHE A 60 16.41 -1.20 7.90
CA PHE A 60 16.84 -2.36 8.69
C PHE A 60 18.06 -3.08 8.09
N GLY A 61 18.54 -2.65 6.91
CA GLY A 61 19.69 -3.23 6.20
C GLY A 61 19.42 -4.59 5.56
N SER A 62 18.43 -5.34 6.06
CA SER A 62 17.98 -6.62 5.51
C SER A 62 16.50 -6.86 5.79
N MET A 63 15.89 -7.77 5.03
CA MET A 63 14.50 -8.17 5.23
C MET A 63 14.30 -9.04 6.50
N ASP A 64 15.36 -9.64 7.02
CA ASP A 64 15.34 -10.56 8.18
C ASP A 64 15.56 -9.84 9.51
N ALA A 65 16.04 -8.60 9.48
CA ALA A 65 16.26 -7.77 10.67
C ALA A 65 14.98 -7.11 11.21
N VAL A 66 13.81 -7.37 10.59
CA VAL A 66 12.53 -6.85 11.06
C VAL A 66 12.08 -7.68 12.27
N PRO A 67 11.87 -7.07 13.45
CA PRO A 67 11.57 -7.82 14.66
C PRO A 67 10.26 -8.61 14.54
N SER A 68 10.36 -9.94 14.58
CA SER A 68 9.24 -10.87 14.68
C SER A 68 8.60 -10.74 16.05
N MET A 69 7.37 -10.22 16.14
CA MET A 69 6.72 -10.05 17.44
C MET A 69 5.23 -10.47 17.41
N PRO A 70 4.70 -10.96 18.53
CA PRO A 70 3.70 -12.03 18.58
C PRO A 70 2.27 -11.56 18.31
N VAL A 71 1.52 -12.40 17.57
CA VAL A 71 0.05 -12.50 17.32
C VAL A 71 -0.81 -11.21 17.31
N ILE A 72 -0.81 -10.38 18.36
CA ILE A 72 -1.48 -9.07 18.37
C ILE A 72 -0.88 -8.14 17.31
N LYS A 73 0.44 -8.21 17.10
CA LYS A 73 1.09 -7.46 16.01
C LYS A 73 0.74 -8.02 14.64
N VAL A 74 0.56 -9.33 14.51
CA VAL A 74 0.11 -9.97 13.26
C VAL A 74 -1.28 -9.44 12.89
N PHE A 75 -2.20 -9.33 13.85
CA PHE A 75 -3.52 -8.73 13.62
C PHE A 75 -3.44 -7.28 13.14
N LEU A 76 -2.61 -6.44 13.80
CA LEU A 76 -2.39 -5.05 13.39
C LEU A 76 -1.70 -4.93 12.02
N ILE A 77 -0.79 -5.85 11.70
CA ILE A 77 -0.09 -5.94 10.40
C ILE A 77 -1.08 -6.33 9.29
N ILE A 78 -1.97 -7.30 9.55
CA ILE A 78 -3.00 -7.73 8.59
C ILE A 78 -4.01 -6.60 8.36
N LEU A 79 -4.53 -5.99 9.43
CA LEU A 79 -5.47 -4.87 9.32
C LEU A 79 -4.88 -3.68 8.54
N GLN A 80 -3.61 -3.37 8.79
CA GLN A 80 -2.88 -2.36 8.02
C GLN A 80 -2.58 -2.78 6.59
N SER A 81 -2.27 -4.07 6.34
CA SER A 81 -2.06 -4.58 4.99
C SER A 81 -3.34 -4.43 4.17
N ILE A 82 -4.50 -4.72 4.78
CA ILE A 82 -5.81 -4.50 4.16
C ILE A 82 -6.05 -3.01 3.91
N GLY A 83 -5.88 -2.16 4.92
CA GLY A 83 -6.04 -0.71 4.76
C GLY A 83 -5.11 -0.12 3.70
N SER A 84 -3.90 -0.67 3.57
CA SER A 84 -2.94 -0.27 2.55
C SER A 84 -3.31 -0.74 1.16
N GLY A 85 -3.91 -1.92 1.04
CA GLY A 85 -4.49 -2.36 -0.22
C GLY A 85 -5.63 -1.44 -0.64
N VAL A 86 -6.50 -1.05 0.31
CA VAL A 86 -7.57 -0.07 0.03
C VAL A 86 -7.00 1.26 -0.46
N MET A 87 -5.98 1.80 0.22
CA MET A 87 -5.29 3.03 -0.23
C MET A 87 -4.60 2.85 -1.59
N GLY A 88 -3.97 1.70 -1.83
CA GLY A 88 -3.33 1.37 -3.11
C GLY A 88 -4.31 1.33 -4.26
N GLY A 89 -5.47 0.71 -4.08
CA GLY A 89 -6.55 0.75 -5.08
C GLY A 89 -7.10 2.17 -5.28
N ALA A 90 -7.17 2.97 -4.22
CA ALA A 90 -7.64 4.36 -4.27
C ALA A 90 -6.70 5.32 -5.05
N ILE A 91 -5.49 4.88 -5.43
CA ILE A 91 -4.57 5.64 -6.30
C ILE A 91 -5.23 6.07 -7.62
N LEU A 92 -6.18 5.27 -8.12
CA LEU A 92 -6.91 5.56 -9.35
C LEU A 92 -8.07 6.56 -9.15
N MET A 93 -8.47 6.84 -7.90
CA MET A 93 -9.62 7.68 -7.58
C MET A 93 -9.47 9.15 -8.01
N PRO A 94 -8.30 9.80 -7.85
CA PRO A 94 -8.09 11.18 -8.31
C PRO A 94 -8.37 11.35 -9.81
N ARG A 95 -8.19 10.31 -10.63
CA ARG A 95 -8.52 10.39 -12.06
C ARG A 95 -10.03 10.50 -12.32
N LEU A 96 -10.86 9.94 -11.44
CA LEU A 96 -12.31 10.13 -11.50
C LEU A 96 -12.74 11.54 -11.08
N VAL A 97 -12.02 12.13 -10.14
CA VAL A 97 -12.29 13.48 -9.61
C VAL A 97 -11.82 14.55 -10.61
N MET A 98 -10.64 14.35 -11.20
CA MET A 98 -10.00 15.28 -12.13
C MET A 98 -10.25 14.92 -13.60
N LYS A 99 -11.42 14.35 -13.92
CA LYS A 99 -11.73 13.86 -15.28
C LYS A 99 -11.66 14.98 -16.34
N ASP A 100 -12.02 16.21 -15.96
CA ASP A 100 -12.10 17.40 -16.84
C ASP A 100 -10.81 18.24 -16.81
N SER A 101 -9.73 17.75 -16.16
CA SER A 101 -8.45 18.44 -16.10
C SER A 101 -7.68 18.32 -17.42
N GLU A 102 -7.00 19.38 -17.84
CA GLU A 102 -6.06 19.38 -18.98
C GLU A 102 -4.78 18.59 -18.71
N MET A 103 -4.55 18.17 -17.47
CA MET A 103 -3.37 17.42 -17.08
C MET A 103 -3.41 15.97 -17.61
N HIS A 104 -2.28 15.47 -18.10
CA HIS A 104 -2.18 14.14 -18.68
C HIS A 104 -2.64 13.06 -17.66
N PRO A 105 -3.54 12.11 -18.03
CA PRO A 105 -4.11 11.13 -17.10
C PRO A 105 -3.08 10.33 -16.30
N ILE A 106 -2.01 9.89 -16.97
CA ILE A 106 -0.91 9.15 -16.35
C ILE A 106 -0.17 10.01 -15.31
N ALA A 107 -0.04 11.33 -15.53
CA ALA A 107 0.61 12.22 -14.58
C ALA A 107 -0.20 12.33 -13.29
N ILE A 108 -1.54 12.41 -13.39
CA ILE A 108 -2.44 12.41 -12.22
C ILE A 108 -2.26 11.14 -11.41
N THR A 109 -2.24 9.99 -12.09
CA THR A 109 -2.06 8.69 -11.45
C THR A 109 -0.66 8.52 -10.86
N ALA A 110 0.38 9.03 -11.50
CA ALA A 110 1.74 8.98 -10.97
C ALA A 110 1.91 9.87 -9.72
N ILE A 111 1.32 11.07 -9.73
CA ILE A 111 1.33 11.98 -8.59
C ILE A 111 0.54 11.38 -7.43
N SER A 112 -0.67 10.87 -7.68
CA SER A 112 -1.47 10.23 -6.64
C SER A 112 -0.78 9.01 -6.06
N ALA A 113 -0.16 8.18 -6.92
CA ALA A 113 0.59 7.01 -6.49
C ALA A 113 1.77 7.38 -5.60
N THR A 114 2.52 8.42 -5.97
CA THR A 114 3.66 8.89 -5.19
C THR A 114 3.21 9.42 -3.84
N LEU A 115 2.18 10.29 -3.80
CA LEU A 115 1.66 10.86 -2.56
C LEU A 115 1.09 9.79 -1.62
N ILE A 116 0.29 8.86 -2.15
CA ILE A 116 -0.29 7.76 -1.37
C ILE A 116 0.81 6.84 -0.87
N THR A 117 1.84 6.54 -1.69
CA THR A 117 2.99 5.74 -1.27
C THR A 117 3.74 6.40 -0.11
N VAL A 118 4.04 7.71 -0.22
CA VAL A 118 4.73 8.45 0.87
C VAL A 118 3.89 8.48 2.15
N LEU A 119 2.59 8.78 2.04
CA LEU A 119 1.68 8.79 3.18
C LEU A 119 1.62 7.40 3.83
N TYR A 120 1.43 6.37 3.01
CA TYR A 120 1.36 4.99 3.46
C TYR A 120 2.60 4.59 4.24
N VAL A 121 3.77 4.84 3.67
CA VAL A 121 5.04 4.49 4.29
C VAL A 121 5.22 5.24 5.63
N LYS A 122 4.84 6.52 5.69
CA LYS A 122 4.86 7.29 6.95
C LYS A 122 3.92 6.70 8.01
N PHE A 123 2.68 6.37 7.65
CA PHE A 123 1.73 5.76 8.58
C PHE A 123 2.26 4.42 9.10
N ARG A 124 2.85 3.60 8.23
CA ARG A 124 3.40 2.29 8.61
C ARG A 124 4.59 2.44 9.55
N MET A 125 5.45 3.42 9.33
CA MET A 125 6.57 3.73 10.25
C MET A 125 6.10 4.24 11.60
N MET A 126 5.12 5.14 11.63
CA MET A 126 4.53 5.63 12.87
C MET A 126 3.93 4.49 13.70
N LEU A 127 3.23 3.57 13.04
CA LEU A 127 2.67 2.39 13.70
C LEU A 127 3.74 1.43 14.19
N PHE A 128 4.82 1.22 13.43
CA PHE A 128 5.95 0.42 13.89
C PHE A 128 6.59 1.00 15.16
N ILE A 129 6.82 2.32 15.18
CA ILE A 129 7.37 3.04 16.34
C ILE A 129 6.41 2.96 17.54
N MET A 130 5.11 3.18 17.33
CA MET A 130 4.10 3.10 18.40
C MET A 130 4.04 1.70 19.01
N VAL A 131 4.12 0.67 18.17
CA VAL A 131 4.10 -0.73 18.60
C VAL A 131 5.41 -1.13 19.30
N ALA A 132 6.56 -0.61 18.86
CA ALA A 132 7.83 -0.79 19.56
C ALA A 132 7.82 -0.10 20.93
N GLY A 133 7.32 1.14 20.99
CA GLY A 133 7.17 1.90 22.23
C GLY A 133 6.20 1.28 23.23
N LEU A 134 5.08 0.73 22.76
CA LEU A 134 4.13 0.00 23.62
C LEU A 134 4.75 -1.26 24.22
N SER A 135 5.52 -2.02 23.43
CA SER A 135 6.22 -3.21 23.90
C SER A 135 7.21 -2.88 25.01
N ALA A 136 7.98 -1.81 24.85
CA ALA A 136 8.96 -1.35 25.84
C ALA A 136 8.32 -0.78 27.13
N ALA A 137 7.03 -0.46 27.12
CA ALA A 137 6.30 0.02 28.31
C ALA A 137 5.62 -1.09 29.10
N THR A 138 5.48 -2.29 28.51
CA THR A 138 4.88 -3.47 29.14
C THR A 138 5.90 -4.48 29.68
N ASP A 139 7.19 -4.30 29.34
CA ASP A 139 8.35 -4.99 29.92
C ASP A 139 8.96 -4.17 31.07
#